data_AF-A0A978VIJ6-F1
#
_entry.id   AF-A0A978VIJ6-F1
#
_cell.length_a   1.000
_cell.length_b   1.000
_cell.length_c   1.000
_cell.angle_alpha   90.00
_cell.angle_beta   90.00
_cell.angle_gamma   90.00
#
_symmetry.space_group_name_H-M   'P 1'
#
loop_
_entity.id
_entity.type
_entity.pdbx_description
1 polymer ?
#
loop_
_entity_poly.entity_id
_entity_poly.type
_entity_poly.pdbx_seq_one_letter_code
_entity_poly.pdbx_strand_id
1 'polypeptide(L)'
;MAKPDGLTINLTHRDSPDSPFYQPNLTTSQRTRKLILQSEARALHHHLKQYPKQHFNSNALRSKVDYQGDSVYMAQVGIGTFTSGPNSSISYFLAMDSGSDLIWTQCDTCRSPGHHCFPQRQPLFPSLRSSSYRKLVCARHPLCYPRRCIGNFCSYISRYLDNSTSAGFLASETFTFYSDSSQKEVVPNIVFGAVLIKYSE
;
A
#
# COMPACT_ATOMS: atom_id res chain seq x y z
N MET A 1 -2.33 -26.19 21.71
CA MET A 1 -2.01 -25.49 20.45
C MET A 1 -0.73 -24.71 20.68
N ALA A 2 0.32 -24.97 19.90
CA ALA A 2 1.57 -24.22 20.01
C ALA A 2 1.32 -22.76 19.60
N LYS A 3 1.82 -21.82 20.41
CA LYS A 3 1.83 -20.41 20.05
C LYS A 3 2.80 -20.29 18.85
N PRO A 4 2.38 -19.74 17.70
CA PRO A 4 3.32 -19.54 16.61
C PRO A 4 4.40 -18.55 17.06
N ASP A 5 5.67 -18.93 16.99
CA ASP A 5 6.84 -18.08 17.28
C ASP A 5 7.10 -17.05 16.15
N GLY A 6 6.05 -16.57 15.49
CA GLY A 6 6.12 -15.79 14.26
C GLY A 6 5.33 -14.48 14.31
N LEU A 7 5.63 -13.60 13.36
CA LEU A 7 4.91 -12.33 13.21
C LEU A 7 3.43 -12.60 12.86
N THR A 8 2.54 -12.09 13.70
CA THR A 8 1.08 -12.14 13.47
C THR A 8 0.57 -10.72 13.24
N ILE A 9 -0.19 -10.53 12.17
CA ILE A 9 -0.76 -9.23 11.77
C ILE A 9 -2.26 -9.41 11.57
N ASN A 10 -3.08 -8.55 12.17
CA ASN A 10 -4.51 -8.55 11.91
C ASN A 10 -4.81 -7.96 10.52
N LEU A 11 -5.66 -8.65 9.75
CA LEU A 11 -6.14 -8.21 8.46
C LEU A 11 -7.58 -7.70 8.57
N THR A 12 -7.76 -6.41 8.37
CA THR A 12 -9.08 -5.77 8.37
C THR A 12 -9.69 -5.83 6.98
N HIS A 13 -10.85 -6.50 6.87
CA HIS A 13 -11.64 -6.47 5.64
C HIS A 13 -12.13 -5.05 5.35
N ARG A 14 -12.11 -4.62 4.08
CA ARG A 14 -12.47 -3.26 3.65
C ARG A 14 -13.85 -2.78 4.12
N ASP A 15 -14.82 -3.69 4.18
CA ASP A 15 -16.18 -3.39 4.65
C ASP A 15 -16.39 -3.67 6.16
N SER A 16 -15.33 -3.97 6.92
CA SER A 16 -15.40 -4.09 8.39
C SER A 16 -15.69 -2.72 9.03
N PRO A 17 -16.43 -2.63 10.16
CA PRO A 17 -16.57 -1.40 10.94
C PRO A 17 -15.24 -0.73 11.31
N ASP A 18 -14.17 -1.51 11.47
CA ASP A 18 -12.83 -1.02 11.83
C ASP A 18 -12.03 -0.48 10.64
N SER A 19 -12.58 -0.58 9.43
CA SER A 19 -11.93 -0.11 8.21
C SER A 19 -12.16 1.39 7.96
N PRO A 20 -11.15 2.14 7.49
CA PRO A 20 -11.32 3.54 7.04
C PRO A 20 -12.22 3.68 5.79
N PHE A 21 -12.63 2.56 5.18
CA PHE A 21 -13.53 2.52 4.03
C PHE A 21 -14.95 2.05 4.39
N TYR A 22 -15.24 1.80 5.66
CA TYR A 22 -16.56 1.38 6.11
C TYR A 22 -17.66 2.37 5.72
N GLN A 23 -18.77 1.85 5.19
CA GLN A 23 -19.94 2.65 4.81
C GLN A 23 -21.14 2.26 5.68
N PRO A 24 -21.40 2.98 6.79
CA PRO A 24 -22.40 2.59 7.78
C PRO A 24 -23.83 2.58 7.24
N ASN A 25 -24.08 3.31 6.15
CA ASN A 25 -25.38 3.41 5.49
C ASN A 25 -25.75 2.19 4.61
N LEU A 26 -24.83 1.26 4.36
CA LEU A 26 -25.11 0.09 3.53
C LEU A 26 -25.62 -1.09 4.35
N THR A 27 -26.75 -1.66 3.92
CA THR A 27 -27.27 -2.95 4.42
C THR A 27 -26.37 -4.12 4.04
N THR A 28 -26.50 -5.25 4.72
CA THR A 28 -25.77 -6.49 4.41
C THR A 28 -25.99 -6.96 2.97
N SER A 29 -27.21 -6.85 2.46
CA SER A 29 -27.54 -7.22 1.07
C SER A 29 -26.83 -6.29 0.06
N GLN A 30 -26.83 -4.97 0.31
CA GLN A 30 -26.12 -4.02 -0.54
C GLN A 30 -24.60 -4.24 -0.53
N ARG A 31 -24.02 -4.56 0.63
CA ARG A 31 -22.59 -4.92 0.75
C ARG A 31 -22.27 -6.19 -0.03
N THR A 32 -23.08 -7.23 0.13
CA THR A 32 -22.92 -8.49 -0.59
C THR A 32 -22.98 -8.27 -2.11
N ARG A 33 -23.96 -7.49 -2.57
CA ARG A 33 -24.08 -7.12 -3.99
C ARG A 33 -22.85 -6.37 -4.50
N LYS A 34 -22.31 -5.44 -3.71
CA LYS A 34 -21.09 -4.70 -4.06
C LYS A 34 -19.88 -5.62 -4.20
N LEU A 35 -19.71 -6.58 -3.29
CA LEU A 35 -18.63 -7.58 -3.34
C LEU A 35 -18.75 -8.50 -4.56
N ILE A 36 -19.97 -8.94 -4.91
CA ILE A 36 -20.23 -9.72 -6.13
C ILE A 36 -19.80 -8.92 -7.37
N LEU A 37 -20.26 -7.67 -7.49
CA LEU A 37 -19.90 -6.80 -8.61
C LEU A 37 -18.39 -6.55 -8.69
N GLN A 38 -17.71 -6.38 -7.56
CA GLN A 38 -16.25 -6.26 -7.52
C GLN A 38 -15.53 -7.54 -7.96
N SER A 39 -16.08 -8.72 -7.62
CA SER A 39 -15.53 -10.01 -8.05
C SER A 39 -15.70 -10.21 -9.56
N GLU A 40 -16.88 -9.92 -10.10
CA GLU A 40 -17.15 -9.97 -11.55
C GLU A 40 -16.23 -9.00 -12.32
N ALA A 41 -16.08 -7.78 -11.80
CA ALA A 41 -15.17 -6.78 -12.33
C ALA A 41 -13.72 -7.29 -12.39
N ARG A 42 -13.23 -7.91 -11.31
CA ARG A 42 -11.88 -8.46 -11.21
C ARG A 42 -11.67 -9.61 -12.20
N ALA A 43 -12.62 -10.54 -12.28
CA ALA A 43 -12.55 -11.66 -13.22
C ALA A 43 -12.51 -11.18 -14.67
N LEU A 44 -13.35 -10.19 -15.02
CA LEU A 44 -13.35 -9.60 -16.35
C LEU A 44 -12.02 -8.92 -16.67
N HIS A 45 -11.46 -8.13 -15.74
CA HIS A 45 -10.16 -7.48 -15.92
C HIS A 45 -9.02 -8.46 -16.19
N HIS A 46 -8.97 -9.56 -15.43
CA HIS A 46 -7.97 -10.61 -15.67
C HIS A 46 -8.17 -11.28 -17.03
N HIS A 47 -9.42 -11.58 -17.40
CA HIS A 47 -9.73 -12.20 -18.69
C HIS A 47 -9.30 -11.29 -19.87
N LEU A 48 -9.61 -10.00 -19.79
CA LEU A 48 -9.24 -9.00 -20.81
C LEU A 48 -7.72 -8.90 -20.99
N LYS A 49 -6.95 -9.00 -19.91
CA LYS A 49 -5.48 -8.96 -19.97
C LYS A 49 -4.85 -10.22 -20.50
N GLN A 50 -5.45 -11.37 -20.21
CA GLN A 50 -4.95 -12.65 -20.69
C GLN A 50 -5.25 -12.88 -22.18
N TYR A 51 -6.36 -12.32 -22.69
CA TYR A 51 -6.81 -12.50 -24.07
C TYR A 51 -7.09 -11.17 -24.80
N PRO A 52 -6.07 -10.32 -25.03
CA PRO A 52 -6.26 -8.98 -25.61
C PRO A 52 -6.74 -8.96 -27.07
N LYS A 53 -6.79 -10.11 -27.76
CA LYS A 53 -7.10 -10.24 -29.20
C LYS A 53 -8.50 -10.80 -29.52
N GLN A 54 -9.37 -11.05 -28.53
CA GLN A 54 -10.75 -11.43 -28.86
C GLN A 54 -11.49 -10.20 -29.39
N HIS A 55 -12.00 -10.31 -30.62
CA HIS A 55 -12.86 -9.29 -31.24
C HIS A 55 -14.08 -9.07 -30.35
N PHE A 56 -14.07 -7.96 -29.61
CA PHE A 56 -15.23 -7.54 -28.83
C PHE A 56 -16.35 -7.13 -29.78
N ASN A 57 -17.51 -7.79 -29.65
CA ASN A 57 -18.72 -7.34 -30.29
C ASN A 57 -19.09 -5.97 -29.69
N SER A 58 -18.98 -4.91 -30.50
CA SER A 58 -19.19 -3.50 -30.11
C SER A 58 -20.58 -3.21 -29.55
N ASN A 59 -21.53 -4.14 -29.69
CA ASN A 59 -22.92 -4.00 -29.25
C ASN A 59 -23.14 -4.43 -27.79
N ALA A 60 -22.12 -4.95 -27.10
CA ALA A 60 -22.22 -5.24 -25.68
C ALA A 60 -21.91 -3.97 -24.87
N LEU A 61 -22.95 -3.17 -24.58
CA LEU A 61 -22.90 -2.13 -23.56
C LEU A 61 -22.47 -2.76 -22.23
N ARG A 62 -21.22 -2.55 -21.83
CA ARG A 62 -20.72 -2.92 -20.51
C ARG A 62 -20.45 -1.63 -19.75
N SER A 63 -20.96 -1.57 -18.51
CA SER A 63 -20.65 -0.47 -17.60
C SER A 63 -19.14 -0.26 -17.57
N LYS A 64 -18.67 0.99 -17.53
CA LYS A 64 -17.27 1.28 -17.20
C LYS A 64 -17.04 0.63 -15.83
N VAL A 65 -16.38 -0.52 -15.85
CA VAL A 65 -16.07 -1.25 -14.64
C VAL A 65 -15.01 -0.41 -13.94
N ASP A 66 -15.44 0.36 -12.96
CA ASP A 66 -14.54 1.02 -12.04
C ASP A 66 -13.84 -0.10 -11.26
N TYR A 67 -12.67 -0.50 -11.75
CA TYR A 67 -11.77 -1.34 -10.99
C TYR A 67 -11.42 -0.53 -9.75
N GLN A 68 -12.12 -0.82 -8.65
CA GLN A 68 -11.65 -0.40 -7.34
C GLN A 68 -10.39 -1.20 -7.05
N GLY A 69 -9.24 -0.64 -7.41
CA GLY A 69 -7.92 -1.18 -7.11
C GLY A 69 -7.57 -1.21 -5.62
N ASP A 70 -8.56 -0.97 -4.76
CA ASP A 70 -8.40 -1.07 -3.33
C ASP A 70 -8.34 -2.56 -2.95
N SER A 71 -7.31 -2.94 -2.19
CA SER A 71 -7.21 -4.29 -1.65
C SER A 71 -8.43 -4.60 -0.78
N VAL A 72 -8.87 -5.86 -0.83
CA VAL A 72 -10.01 -6.36 -0.03
C VAL A 72 -9.64 -6.39 1.45
N TYR A 73 -8.37 -6.60 1.75
CA TYR A 73 -7.81 -6.65 3.09
C TYR A 73 -6.72 -5.61 3.27
N MET A 74 -6.67 -5.03 4.45
CA MET A 74 -5.64 -4.09 4.85
C MET A 74 -5.02 -4.50 6.17
N ALA A 75 -3.77 -4.14 6.37
CA ALA A 75 -3.12 -4.25 7.67
C ALA A 75 -2.96 -2.86 8.28
N GLN A 76 -3.31 -2.74 9.56
CA GLN A 76 -2.90 -1.58 10.34
C GLN A 76 -1.43 -1.74 10.74
N VAL A 77 -0.61 -0.72 10.47
CA VAL A 77 0.80 -0.67 10.85
C VAL A 77 1.13 0.70 11.43
N GLY A 78 1.99 0.74 12.45
CA GLY A 78 2.62 1.96 12.92
C GLY A 78 3.91 2.22 12.14
N ILE A 79 4.16 3.45 11.71
CA ILE A 79 5.38 3.83 10.99
C ILE A 79 6.03 5.03 11.68
N GLY A 80 7.33 4.95 11.92
CA GLY A 80 8.16 6.04 12.42
C GLY A 80 8.40 6.05 13.92
N THR A 81 9.38 6.87 14.34
CA THR A 81 9.72 7.12 15.75
C THR A 81 9.67 8.61 16.04
N PHE A 82 8.63 9.06 16.74
CA PHE A 82 8.40 10.47 17.09
C PHE A 82 8.66 10.73 18.59
N THR A 83 8.83 11.99 19.00
CA THR A 83 9.19 12.31 20.40
C THR A 83 8.01 12.43 21.36
N SER A 84 6.77 12.27 20.86
CA SER A 84 5.55 12.35 21.65
C SER A 84 5.21 11.01 22.32
N GLY A 85 5.90 10.68 23.42
CA GLY A 85 5.58 9.57 24.33
C GLY A 85 5.95 8.16 23.84
N PRO A 86 5.82 7.12 24.69
CA PRO A 86 6.16 5.75 24.31
C PRO A 86 5.09 5.18 23.35
N ASN A 87 5.52 4.56 22.24
CA ASN A 87 4.69 4.14 21.08
C ASN A 87 4.31 5.24 20.08
N SER A 88 5.17 6.23 19.91
CA SER A 88 4.99 7.35 18.99
C SER A 88 5.28 6.98 17.53
N SER A 89 4.56 6.00 16.99
CA SER A 89 4.45 5.77 15.55
C SER A 89 3.13 6.34 15.04
N ILE A 90 3.04 6.67 13.74
CA ILE A 90 1.76 7.06 13.13
C ILE A 90 1.11 5.81 12.52
N SER A 91 -0.17 5.60 12.81
CA SER A 91 -0.91 4.44 12.29
C SER A 91 -1.37 4.66 10.84
N TYR A 92 -1.09 3.66 9.99
CA TYR A 92 -1.48 3.58 8.60
C TYR A 92 -2.25 2.29 8.32
N PHE A 93 -3.20 2.33 7.40
CA PHE A 93 -3.85 1.14 6.84
C PHE A 93 -3.24 0.91 5.46
N LEU A 94 -2.41 -0.12 5.34
CA LEU A 94 -1.79 -0.48 4.07
C LEU A 94 -2.59 -1.59 3.41
N ALA A 95 -2.73 -1.50 2.09
CA ALA A 95 -3.30 -2.57 1.29
C ALA A 95 -2.43 -3.82 1.41
N MET A 96 -3.04 -4.96 1.70
CA MET A 96 -2.33 -6.25 1.63
C MET A 96 -2.21 -6.67 0.18
N ASP A 97 -0.98 -6.70 -0.31
CA ASP A 97 -0.63 -7.11 -1.67
C ASP A 97 0.39 -8.25 -1.61
N SER A 98 -0.08 -9.48 -1.82
CA SER A 98 0.81 -10.65 -1.92
C SER A 98 1.41 -10.81 -3.32
N GLY A 99 1.07 -9.92 -4.26
CA GLY A 99 1.54 -9.92 -5.64
C GLY A 99 2.77 -9.04 -5.89
N SER A 100 3.27 -8.34 -4.87
CA SER A 100 4.51 -7.55 -4.92
C SER A 100 5.34 -7.72 -3.64
N ASP A 101 6.60 -7.26 -3.68
CA ASP A 101 7.62 -7.49 -2.66
C ASP A 101 7.95 -6.23 -1.83
N LEU A 102 7.41 -5.06 -2.19
CA LEU A 102 7.77 -3.78 -1.60
C LEU A 102 6.62 -3.18 -0.79
N ILE A 103 6.82 -3.00 0.52
CA ILE A 103 5.98 -2.12 1.33
C ILE A 103 6.27 -0.67 0.94
N TRP A 104 5.24 0.14 0.70
CA TRP A 104 5.42 1.56 0.40
C TRP A 104 4.29 2.42 0.96
N THR A 105 4.60 3.70 1.21
CA THR A 105 3.61 4.72 1.57
C THR A 105 4.02 6.08 1.01
N GLN A 106 3.05 7.00 0.83
CA GLN A 106 3.34 8.34 0.35
C GLN A 106 3.96 9.20 1.45
N CYS A 107 5.14 9.76 1.18
CA CYS A 107 5.83 10.65 2.10
C CYS A 107 5.52 12.12 1.78
N ASP A 108 5.56 12.98 2.80
CA ASP A 108 5.33 14.42 2.70
C ASP A 108 6.27 15.13 1.72
N THR A 109 7.45 14.56 1.49
CA THR A 109 8.40 15.01 0.47
C THR A 109 7.84 14.98 -0.96
N CYS A 110 6.73 14.30 -1.25
CA CYS A 110 6.05 14.41 -2.54
C CYS A 110 5.56 15.83 -2.86
N ARG A 111 5.48 16.72 -1.84
CA ARG A 111 5.12 18.14 -2.00
C ARG A 111 6.30 18.98 -2.46
N SER A 112 7.52 18.44 -2.47
CA SER A 112 8.70 19.15 -2.96
C SER A 112 8.62 19.37 -4.48
N PRO A 113 9.24 20.45 -5.00
CA PRO A 113 9.25 20.73 -6.43
C PRO A 113 9.73 19.54 -7.27
N GLY A 114 9.02 19.25 -8.37
CA GLY A 114 9.32 18.14 -9.26
C GLY A 114 8.73 16.78 -8.84
N HIS A 115 7.87 16.75 -7.83
CA HIS A 115 7.15 15.55 -7.38
C HIS A 115 5.62 15.76 -7.46
N HIS A 116 4.85 14.69 -7.31
CA HIS A 116 3.40 14.72 -7.45
C HIS A 116 2.73 13.80 -6.43
N CYS A 117 2.21 14.40 -5.36
CA CYS A 117 1.39 13.70 -4.38
C CYS A 117 0.10 13.19 -5.03
N PHE A 118 -0.19 11.90 -4.88
CA PHE A 118 -1.49 11.36 -5.29
C PHE A 118 -2.52 11.51 -4.16
N PRO A 119 -3.82 11.64 -4.49
CA PRO A 119 -4.87 11.73 -3.48
C PRO A 119 -4.92 10.48 -2.60
N GLN A 120 -4.91 10.67 -1.28
CA GLN A 120 -5.13 9.60 -0.30
C GLN A 120 -5.91 10.12 0.89
N ARG A 121 -6.67 9.24 1.56
CA ARG A 121 -7.46 9.60 2.76
C ARG A 121 -6.58 9.78 3.99
N GLN A 122 -5.58 8.93 4.15
CA GLN A 122 -4.67 8.98 5.28
C GLN A 122 -3.65 10.11 5.11
N PRO A 123 -3.16 10.73 6.20
CA PRO A 123 -2.16 11.79 6.11
C PRO A 123 -0.88 11.27 5.42
N LEU A 124 -0.10 12.16 4.83
CA LEU A 124 1.21 11.79 4.31
C LEU A 124 2.15 11.41 5.45
N PHE A 125 3.08 10.48 5.21
CA PHE A 125 4.10 10.15 6.19
C PHE A 125 5.11 11.29 6.32
N PRO A 126 5.28 11.91 7.51
CA PRO A 126 6.20 13.02 7.71
C PRO A 126 7.63 12.52 7.89
N SER A 127 8.23 12.05 6.80
CA SER A 127 9.48 11.31 6.78
C SER A 127 10.63 12.01 7.52
N LEU A 128 10.80 13.31 7.29
CA LEU A 128 11.89 14.11 7.90
C LEU A 128 11.69 14.37 9.40
N ARG A 129 10.49 14.10 9.95
CA ARG A 129 10.20 14.26 11.38
C ARG A 129 10.41 12.98 12.18
N SER A 130 10.57 11.84 11.52
CA SER A 130 10.85 10.56 12.18
C SER A 130 12.34 10.42 12.47
N SER A 131 12.68 10.15 13.72
CA SER A 131 14.09 10.01 14.15
C SER A 131 14.77 8.74 13.61
N SER A 132 13.99 7.73 13.19
CA SER A 132 14.47 6.46 12.63
C SER A 132 14.44 6.38 11.10
N TYR A 133 13.90 7.39 10.41
CA TYR A 133 13.90 7.44 8.94
C TYR A 133 15.31 7.60 8.37
N ARG A 134 15.74 6.71 7.48
CA ARG A 134 17.02 6.84 6.75
C ARG A 134 16.85 6.45 5.30
N LYS A 135 17.19 7.34 4.35
CA LYS A 135 17.28 6.96 2.93
C LYS A 135 18.43 5.96 2.73
N LEU A 136 18.22 4.99 1.86
CA LEU A 136 19.26 4.02 1.51
C LEU A 136 20.34 4.70 0.66
N VAL A 137 21.60 4.55 1.09
CA VAL A 137 22.77 5.01 0.32
C VAL A 137 23.02 4.05 -0.83
N CYS A 138 22.91 4.54 -2.06
CA CYS A 138 22.86 3.70 -3.26
C CYS A 138 24.11 2.84 -3.46
N ALA A 139 25.30 3.41 -3.19
CA ALA A 139 26.58 2.75 -3.47
C ALA A 139 26.90 1.56 -2.54
N ARG A 140 26.29 1.50 -1.35
CA ARG A 140 26.70 0.58 -0.28
C ARG A 140 25.58 -0.32 0.24
N HIS A 141 24.32 0.03 0.02
CA HIS A 141 23.22 -0.71 0.64
C HIS A 141 22.85 -1.96 -0.17
N PRO A 142 22.90 -3.17 0.41
CA PRO A 142 22.67 -4.43 -0.32
C PRO A 142 21.26 -4.55 -0.88
N LEU A 143 20.27 -3.96 -0.19
CA LEU A 143 18.87 -3.93 -0.63
C LEU A 143 18.57 -2.84 -1.67
N CYS A 144 19.58 -2.08 -2.11
CA CYS A 144 19.43 -1.20 -3.25
C CYS A 144 19.59 -1.99 -4.55
N TYR A 145 18.55 -2.70 -4.96
CA TYR A 145 18.52 -3.48 -6.19
C TYR A 145 17.47 -2.90 -7.16
N PRO A 146 17.77 -2.74 -8.46
CA PRO A 146 19.04 -3.03 -9.17
C PRO A 146 20.00 -1.83 -9.19
N ARG A 147 20.25 -1.18 -8.03
CA ARG A 147 21.10 0.02 -7.89
C ARG A 147 20.70 1.22 -8.76
N ARG A 148 19.41 1.50 -8.87
CA ARG A 148 18.94 2.76 -9.46
C ARG A 148 19.19 3.88 -8.46
N CYS A 149 19.93 4.91 -8.86
CA CYS A 149 20.30 6.02 -7.99
C CYS A 149 19.77 7.35 -8.52
N ILE A 150 19.26 8.20 -7.63
CA ILE A 150 19.08 9.63 -7.89
C ILE A 150 20.00 10.37 -6.90
N GLY A 151 21.08 10.96 -7.43
CA GLY A 151 22.20 11.40 -6.60
C GLY A 151 22.81 10.22 -5.83
N ASN A 152 22.97 10.38 -4.51
CA ASN A 152 23.56 9.37 -3.63
C ASN A 152 22.57 8.34 -3.08
N PHE A 153 21.27 8.49 -3.36
CA PHE A 153 20.22 7.70 -2.72
C PHE A 153 19.56 6.73 -3.69
N CYS A 154 19.16 5.58 -3.15
CA CYS A 154 18.52 4.52 -3.92
C CYS A 154 17.09 4.89 -4.30
N SER A 155 16.78 4.87 -5.59
CA SER A 155 15.44 5.04 -6.13
C SER A 155 14.82 3.70 -6.52
N TYR A 156 13.50 3.66 -6.56
CA TYR A 156 12.76 2.52 -7.07
C TYR A 156 11.62 2.97 -7.99
N ILE A 157 11.22 2.05 -8.86
CA ILE A 157 10.03 2.18 -9.70
C ILE A 157 9.38 0.80 -9.71
N SER A 158 8.16 0.70 -9.22
CA SER A 158 7.36 -0.53 -9.25
C SER A 158 6.17 -0.31 -10.17
N ARG A 159 6.06 -1.17 -11.20
CA ARG A 159 4.94 -1.20 -12.16
C ARG A 159 4.07 -2.41 -11.85
N TYR A 160 2.79 -2.18 -11.65
CA TYR A 160 1.81 -3.21 -11.31
C TYR A 160 1.13 -3.75 -12.55
N LEU A 161 0.46 -4.91 -12.41
CA LEU A 161 -0.29 -5.53 -13.50
C LEU A 161 -1.39 -4.60 -14.04
N ASP A 162 -1.99 -3.76 -13.19
CA ASP A 162 -2.97 -2.73 -13.56
C ASP A 162 -2.38 -1.54 -14.33
N ASN A 163 -1.10 -1.62 -14.69
CA ASN A 163 -0.33 -0.58 -15.35
C ASN A 163 -0.09 0.68 -14.50
N SER A 164 -0.57 0.69 -13.25
CA SER A 164 -0.18 1.72 -12.31
C SER A 164 1.30 1.59 -11.95
N THR A 165 1.92 2.72 -11.64
CA THR A 165 3.33 2.80 -11.27
C THR A 165 3.48 3.62 -10.00
N SER A 166 4.30 3.13 -9.07
CA SER A 166 4.76 3.89 -7.90
C SER A 166 6.27 4.12 -8.00
N ALA A 167 6.73 5.33 -7.73
CA ALA A 167 8.13 5.70 -7.81
C ALA A 167 8.55 6.62 -6.65
N GLY A 168 9.79 6.44 -6.19
CA GLY A 168 10.32 7.20 -5.07
C GLY A 168 11.71 6.74 -4.63
N PHE A 169 12.03 6.96 -3.36
CA PHE A 169 13.29 6.51 -2.75
C PHE A 169 13.05 5.29 -1.87
N LEU A 170 14.01 4.36 -1.85
CA LEU A 170 14.05 3.36 -0.80
C LEU A 170 14.61 3.99 0.49
N ALA A 171 13.93 3.74 1.60
CA ALA A 171 14.35 4.17 2.92
C ALA A 171 14.14 3.05 3.94
N SER A 172 14.86 3.09 5.06
CA SER A 172 14.61 2.25 6.22
C SER A 172 13.82 3.03 7.26
N GLU A 173 12.93 2.33 7.97
CA GLU A 173 12.13 2.90 9.05
C GLU A 173 11.78 1.83 10.10
N THR A 174 11.32 2.28 11.27
CA THR A 174 10.75 1.42 12.31
C THR A 174 9.26 1.23 12.08
N PHE A 175 8.85 -0.03 11.98
CA PHE A 175 7.44 -0.43 11.84
C PHE A 175 6.94 -1.06 13.13
N THR A 176 5.67 -0.81 13.45
CA THR A 176 4.95 -1.47 14.54
C THR A 176 3.81 -2.29 13.94
N PHE A 177 3.79 -3.58 14.18
CA PHE A 177 2.73 -4.48 13.73
C PHE A 177 1.78 -4.80 14.89
N TYR A 178 0.47 -4.75 14.61
CA TYR A 178 -0.58 -4.98 15.59
C TYR A 178 -1.20 -6.37 15.41
N SER A 179 -1.40 -7.08 16.51
CA SER A 179 -2.09 -8.37 16.55
C SER A 179 -3.31 -8.33 17.49
N ASP A 180 -4.22 -9.28 17.32
CA ASP A 180 -5.46 -9.39 18.13
C ASP A 180 -5.19 -9.71 19.60
N SER A 181 -3.99 -10.21 19.92
CA SER A 181 -3.59 -10.55 21.28
C SER A 181 -3.17 -9.34 22.14
N SER A 182 -3.44 -8.11 21.67
CA SER A 182 -2.91 -6.84 22.22
C SER A 182 -1.38 -6.73 22.21
N GLN A 183 -0.69 -7.70 21.62
CA GLN A 183 0.75 -7.65 21.41
C GLN A 183 1.07 -6.78 20.20
N LYS A 184 2.07 -5.91 20.37
CA LYS A 184 2.66 -5.07 19.32
C LYS A 184 4.08 -5.54 19.08
N GLU A 185 4.43 -5.76 17.82
CA GLU A 185 5.79 -6.11 17.42
C GLU A 185 6.45 -4.89 16.77
N VAL A 186 7.55 -4.40 17.35
CA VAL A 186 8.29 -3.25 16.84
C VAL A 186 9.54 -3.74 16.12
N VAL A 187 9.58 -3.55 14.80
CA VAL A 187 10.66 -4.02 13.94
C VAL A 187 11.40 -2.80 13.36
N PRO A 188 12.64 -2.54 13.80
CA PRO A 188 13.46 -1.47 13.25
C PRO A 188 14.05 -1.85 11.88
N ASN A 189 14.50 -0.85 11.12
CA ASN A 189 15.25 -1.00 9.87
C ASN A 189 14.51 -1.76 8.74
N ILE A 190 13.18 -1.75 8.73
CA ILE A 190 12.42 -2.25 7.57
C ILE A 190 12.63 -1.33 6.39
N VAL A 191 13.07 -1.89 5.26
CA VAL A 191 13.17 -1.17 4.00
C VAL A 191 11.79 -1.03 3.37
N PHE A 192 11.42 0.20 3.04
CA PHE A 192 10.15 0.53 2.41
C PHE A 192 10.34 1.59 1.31
N GLY A 193 9.35 1.70 0.43
CA GLY A 193 9.27 2.73 -0.58
C GLY A 193 8.67 4.03 -0.04
N ALA A 194 9.46 5.09 0.00
CA ALA A 194 9.00 6.45 0.23
C ALA A 194 8.52 7.05 -1.11
N VAL A 195 7.23 6.91 -1.41
CA VAL A 195 6.66 7.32 -2.71
C VAL A 195 6.66 8.84 -2.85
N LEU A 196 7.08 9.32 -4.02
CA LEU A 196 7.03 10.72 -4.43
C LEU A 196 6.06 10.97 -5.58
N ILE A 197 5.85 9.95 -6.43
CA ILE A 197 4.98 10.02 -7.60
C ILE A 197 4.26 8.69 -7.79
N LYS A 198 2.97 8.74 -8.11
CA LYS A 198 2.19 7.60 -8.58
C LYS A 198 1.51 7.98 -9.90
N TYR A 199 1.62 7.08 -10.88
CA TYR A 199 0.90 7.16 -12.14
C TYR A 199 -0.14 6.04 -12.19
N SER A 200 -1.33 6.35 -12.65
CA SER A 200 -2.34 5.37 -13.07
C SER A 200 -2.82 5.82 -14.44
N GLU A 201 -2.67 4.97 -15.45
CA GLU A 201 -3.28 5.20 -16.77
C GLU A 201 -4.79 4.97 -16.74
#